data_AF-K1WMU1-F1
#
_entry.id   AF-K1WMU1-F1
#
_cell.length_a   1.000
_cell.length_b   1.000
_cell.length_c   1.000
_cell.angle_alpha   90.00
_cell.angle_beta   90.00
_cell.angle_gamma   90.00
#
_symmetry.space_group_name_H-M   'P 1'
#
loop_
_entity.id
_entity.type
_entity.pdbx_description
1 polymer ?
#
loop_
_entity_poly.entity_id
_entity_poly.type
_entity_poly.pdbx_seq_one_letter_code
_entity_poly.pdbx_strand_id
1 'polypeptide(L)'
;MSSTRSLYRSLLREFRLALRSLVTSGGKDVDRALLEARDFLKAKRIHHELVKRYNPTHDMTQEERVAATARRVGLDKPEEFKGE
;
A
#
# COMPACT_ATOMS: atom_id res chain seq x y z
N MET A 1 -17.39 15.87 -0.06
CA MET A 1 -16.99 14.49 -0.48
C MET A 1 -16.48 14.44 -1.94
N SER A 2 -15.52 15.30 -2.34
CA SER A 2 -15.02 15.39 -3.74
C SER A 2 -13.48 15.26 -3.89
N SER A 3 -12.74 15.10 -2.78
CA SER A 3 -11.28 15.26 -2.78
C SER A 3 -10.52 14.04 -3.34
N THR A 4 -10.94 12.82 -3.01
CA THR A 4 -10.21 11.58 -3.39
C THR A 4 -10.26 11.27 -4.89
N ARG A 5 -11.37 11.59 -5.57
CA ARG A 5 -11.53 11.39 -7.02
C ARG A 5 -10.67 12.35 -7.84
N SER A 6 -10.45 13.57 -7.35
CA SER A 6 -9.58 14.57 -7.98
C SER A 6 -8.10 14.17 -7.88
N LEU A 7 -7.68 13.75 -6.68
CA LEU A 7 -6.31 13.30 -6.41
C LEU A 7 -5.92 12.05 -7.22
N TYR A 8 -6.85 11.10 -7.38
CA TYR A 8 -6.59 9.92 -8.21
C TYR A 8 -6.42 10.29 -9.69
N ARG A 9 -7.21 11.24 -10.19
CA ARG A 9 -7.10 11.73 -11.57
C ARG A 9 -5.81 12.50 -11.82
N SER A 10 -5.34 13.32 -10.87
CA SER A 10 -4.06 14.00 -10.99
C SER A 10 -2.89 13.02 -10.97
N LEU A 11 -2.94 12.01 -10.10
CA LEU A 11 -1.92 10.97 -10.02
C LEU A 11 -1.82 10.15 -11.33
N LEU A 12 -2.97 9.74 -11.89
CA LEU A 12 -3.01 9.04 -13.16
C LEU A 12 -2.51 9.90 -14.33
N ARG A 13 -2.77 11.21 -14.29
CA ARG A 13 -2.27 12.15 -15.28
C ARG A 13 -0.75 12.26 -15.21
N GLU A 14 -0.19 12.39 -14.02
CA GLU A 14 1.27 12.44 -13.80
C GLU A 14 1.94 11.14 -14.24
N PHE A 15 1.37 10.00 -13.89
CA PHE A 15 1.87 8.70 -14.31
C PHE A 15 1.88 8.56 -15.84
N ARG A 16 0.80 8.99 -16.51
CA ARG A 16 0.71 9.00 -17.97
C ARG A 16 1.75 9.93 -18.61
N LEU A 17 2.03 11.08 -18.00
CA LEU A 17 3.04 12.01 -18.51
C LEU A 17 4.45 11.43 -18.37
N ALA A 18 4.76 10.76 -17.26
CA ALA A 18 6.03 10.05 -17.06
C ALA A 18 6.20 8.89 -18.04
N LEU A 19 5.16 8.08 -18.26
CA LEU A 19 5.17 7.01 -19.27
C LEU A 19 5.40 7.56 -20.67
N ARG A 20 4.74 8.66 -21.02
CA ARG A 20 4.92 9.30 -22.32
C ARG A 20 6.34 9.84 -22.48
N SER A 21 6.91 10.46 -21.45
CA SER A 21 8.28 10.96 -21.51
C SER A 21 9.29 9.82 -21.71
N LEU A 22 9.07 8.68 -21.04
CA LEU A 22 9.88 7.48 -21.17
C LEU A 22 9.79 6.84 -22.57
N VAL A 23 8.60 6.83 -23.17
CA VAL A 23 8.41 6.33 -24.55
C VAL A 23 9.04 7.26 -25.58
N THR A 24 9.07 8.57 -25.30
CA THR A 24 9.75 9.54 -26.16
C THR A 24 11.26 9.59 -25.94
N SER A 25 11.75 9.15 -24.78
CA SER A 25 13.18 8.93 -24.53
C SER A 25 13.65 7.66 -25.27
N GLY A 26 14.86 7.68 -25.80
CA GLY A 26 15.36 6.64 -26.70
C GLY A 26 15.42 5.23 -26.07
N GLY A 27 15.63 4.20 -26.90
CA GLY A 27 15.56 2.80 -26.48
C GLY A 27 16.43 2.43 -25.26
N LYS A 28 17.58 3.08 -25.07
CA LYS A 28 18.47 2.84 -23.91
C LYS A 28 17.83 3.24 -22.57
N ASP A 29 17.00 4.29 -22.56
CA ASP A 29 16.30 4.74 -21.35
C ASP A 29 15.14 3.80 -21.00
N VAL A 30 14.47 3.25 -22.03
CA VAL A 30 13.43 2.22 -21.87
C VAL A 30 14.03 0.93 -21.32
N ASP A 31 15.15 0.46 -21.87
CA ASP A 31 15.84 -0.75 -21.39
C ASP A 31 16.22 -0.62 -19.92
N ARG A 32 16.76 0.54 -19.53
CA ARG A 32 17.09 0.84 -18.13
C ARG A 32 15.85 0.82 -17.25
N ALA A 33 14.78 1.49 -17.67
CA ALA A 33 13.53 1.54 -16.90
C ALA A 33 12.89 0.15 -16.74
N LEU A 34 13.02 -0.74 -17.74
CA LEU A 34 12.55 -2.12 -17.64
C LEU A 34 13.33 -2.93 -16.61
N LEU A 35 14.66 -2.77 -16.56
CA LEU A 35 15.50 -3.41 -15.56
C LEU A 35 15.17 -2.91 -14.15
N GLU A 36 15.04 -1.59 -13.98
CA GLU A 36 14.66 -0.97 -12.70
C GLU A 36 13.27 -1.42 -12.24
N ALA A 37 12.29 -1.47 -13.15
CA ALA A 37 10.94 -1.95 -12.85
C ALA A 37 10.93 -3.43 -12.46
N ARG A 38 11.69 -4.29 -13.16
CA ARG A 38 11.86 -5.70 -12.81
C ARG A 38 12.40 -5.85 -11.39
N ASP A 39 13.47 -5.14 -11.06
CA ASP A 39 14.11 -5.23 -9.75
C ASP A 39 13.19 -4.70 -8.64
N PHE A 40 12.48 -3.61 -8.90
CA PHE A 40 11.46 -3.08 -8.00
C PHE A 40 10.35 -4.10 -7.73
N LEU A 41 9.79 -4.73 -8.77
CA LEU A 41 8.73 -5.73 -8.62
C LEU A 41 9.21 -6.96 -7.84
N LYS A 42 10.44 -7.41 -8.09
CA LYS A 42 11.07 -8.50 -7.32
C LYS A 42 11.21 -8.11 -5.84
N ALA A 43 11.73 -6.92 -5.55
CA ALA A 43 11.87 -6.41 -4.19
C ALA A 43 10.51 -6.26 -3.49
N LYS A 44 9.49 -5.76 -4.20
CA LYS A 44 8.13 -5.61 -3.66
C LYS A 44 7.49 -6.94 -3.28
N ARG A 45 7.68 -7.99 -4.08
CA ARG A 45 7.21 -9.33 -3.73
C ARG A 45 7.86 -9.84 -2.44
N ILE A 46 9.18 -9.75 -2.33
CA ILE A 46 9.92 -10.18 -1.13
C ILE A 46 9.47 -9.38 0.10
N HIS A 47 9.35 -8.06 -0.04
CA HIS A 47 8.84 -7.18 1.00
C HIS A 47 7.45 -7.61 1.47
N HIS A 48 6.52 -7.88 0.55
CA HIS A 48 5.18 -8.35 0.90
C HIS A 48 5.23 -9.68 1.70
N GLU A 49 6.05 -10.64 1.26
CA GLU A 49 6.25 -11.91 1.98
C GLU A 49 6.86 -11.73 3.38
N LEU A 50 7.74 -10.74 3.58
CA LEU A 50 8.33 -10.42 4.89
C LEU A 50 7.32 -9.76 5.82
N VAL A 51 6.58 -8.77 5.31
CA VAL A 51 5.55 -8.07 6.09
C VAL A 51 4.49 -9.06 6.56
N LYS A 52 4.00 -9.95 5.69
CA LYS A 52 3.02 -10.96 6.05
C LYS A 52 3.51 -11.90 7.18
N ARG A 53 4.81 -12.22 7.22
CA ARG A 53 5.39 -13.14 8.22
C ARG A 53 5.66 -12.47 9.56
N TYR A 54 6.26 -11.28 9.53
CA TYR A 54 6.75 -10.64 10.75
C TYR A 54 5.81 -9.56 11.30
N ASN A 55 4.88 -9.07 10.49
CA ASN A 55 3.84 -8.12 10.91
C ASN A 55 2.45 -8.53 10.37
N PRO A 56 1.89 -9.64 10.87
CA PRO A 56 0.58 -10.12 10.44
C PRO A 56 -0.56 -9.12 10.75
N THR A 57 -0.34 -8.17 11.66
CA THR A 57 -1.33 -7.15 12.04
C THR A 57 -1.23 -5.86 11.20
N HIS A 58 -0.38 -5.81 10.17
CA HIS A 58 -0.11 -4.57 9.42
C HIS A 58 -1.34 -4.04 8.65
N ASP A 59 -2.23 -4.92 8.22
CA ASP A 59 -3.47 -4.56 7.51
C ASP A 59 -4.64 -4.29 8.46
N MET A 60 -4.48 -4.53 9.77
CA MET A 60 -5.57 -4.45 10.73
C MET A 60 -5.79 -3.01 11.19
N THR A 61 -7.06 -2.60 11.31
CA THR A 61 -7.38 -1.34 11.97
C THR A 61 -7.02 -1.39 13.45
N GLN A 62 -6.98 -0.24 14.11
CA GLN A 62 -6.69 -0.18 15.54
C GLN A 62 -7.72 -0.97 16.36
N GLU A 63 -9.00 -0.89 15.99
CA GLU A 63 -10.10 -1.59 16.63
C GLU A 63 -9.94 -3.12 16.48
N GLU A 64 -9.60 -3.59 15.29
CA GLU A 64 -9.36 -5.00 15.02
C GLU A 64 -8.16 -5.54 15.81
N ARG A 65 -7.10 -4.73 15.95
CA ARG A 65 -5.93 -5.08 16.78
C ARG A 65 -6.29 -5.20 18.26
N VAL A 66 -7.12 -4.29 18.79
CA VAL A 66 -7.60 -4.34 20.17
C VAL A 66 -8.42 -5.62 20.39
N ALA A 67 -9.36 -5.91 19.50
CA ALA A 67 -10.18 -7.13 19.57
C ALA A 67 -9.34 -8.41 19.46
N ALA A 68 -8.36 -8.45 18.55
CA ALA A 68 -7.45 -9.59 18.42
C ALA A 68 -6.57 -9.79 19.67
N THR A 69 -6.22 -8.71 20.35
CA THR A 69 -5.44 -8.77 21.60
C THR A 69 -6.29 -9.25 22.77
N ALA A 70 -7.53 -8.75 22.90
CA ALA A 70 -8.48 -9.24 23.90
C ALA A 70 -8.73 -10.75 23.77
N ARG A 71 -8.91 -11.25 22.53
CA ARG A 71 -9.11 -12.68 22.27
C ARG A 71 -7.92 -13.56 22.67
N ARG A 72 -6.69 -13.03 22.72
CA ARG A 72 -5.52 -13.80 23.20
C ARG A 72 -5.64 -14.22 24.66
N VAL A 73 -6.40 -13.48 25.46
CA VAL A 73 -6.63 -13.76 26.89
C VAL A 73 -8.03 -14.30 27.16
N GLY A 74 -8.79 -14.70 26.12
CA GLY A 74 -10.15 -15.19 26.25
C GLY A 74 -11.19 -14.10 26.55
N LEU A 75 -10.86 -12.83 26.30
CA LEU A 75 -11.78 -11.69 26.44
C LEU A 75 -12.23 -11.18 25.07
N ASP A 76 -13.33 -10.41 25.03
CA ASP A 76 -13.78 -9.69 23.83
C ASP A 76 -13.45 -8.19 23.91
N LYS A 77 -13.57 -7.46 22.79
CA LYS A 77 -13.39 -6.00 22.75
C LYS A 77 -14.36 -5.34 23.75
N PRO A 78 -13.90 -4.42 24.62
CA PRO A 78 -14.79 -3.68 25.49
C PRO A 78 -15.72 -2.76 24.68
N GLU A 79 -16.95 -2.57 25.17
CA GLU A 79 -17.87 -1.59 24.62
C GLU A 79 -17.30 -0.18 24.81
N GLU A 80 -17.50 0.68 23.79
CA GLU A 80 -17.09 2.07 23.89
C GLU A 80 -17.95 2.79 24.93
N PHE A 81 -17.29 3.56 25.81
CA PHE A 81 -17.97 4.33 26.84
C PHE A 81 -18.88 5.39 26.18
N LYS A 82 -20.19 5.19 26.30
CA LYS A 82 -21.20 6.19 25.96
C LYS A 82 -21.47 6.99 27.23
N GLY A 83 -20.71 8.06 27.44
CA GLY A 83 -21.03 9.01 28.51
C GLY A 83 -22.45 9.55 28.29
N GLU A 84 -23.28 9.49 29.34
CA GLU A 84 -24.56 10.19 29.38
C GLU A 84 -24.37 11.71 29.45
#